data_AF-A0A820M2X2-F1
#
_entry.id   AF-A0A820M2X2-F1
#
_cell.length_a   1.000
_cell.length_b   1.000
_cell.length_c   1.000
_cell.angle_alpha   90.00
_cell.angle_beta   90.00
_cell.angle_gamma   90.00
#
_symmetry.space_group_name_H-M   'P 1'
#
loop_
_entity.id
_entity.type
_entity.pdbx_description
1 polymer ?
#
loop_
_entity_poly.entity_id
_entity_poly.type
_entity_poly.pdbx_seq_one_letter_code
_entity_poly.pdbx_strand_id
1 'polypeptide(L)' 'VPKAIASQCLGGIFFSIFAGQPLIVVMTTAPLTLYVKVIYALCAMYEVDFRSTYALVGLWNSFFLILYAIFGVSKVMKWS' A
#
# COMPACT_ATOMS: atom_id res chain seq x y z
N VAL A 1 -5.92 1.24 16.49
CA VAL A 1 -5.63 2.70 16.49
C VAL A 1 -4.12 3.00 16.57
N PRO A 2 -3.35 2.63 17.62
CA PRO A 2 -1.95 3.04 17.74
C PRO A 2 -1.03 2.53 16.61
N LYS A 3 -1.23 1.28 16.16
CA LYS A 3 -0.47 0.71 15.02
C LYS A 3 -0.72 1.45 13.69
N ALA A 4 -1.93 1.95 13.49
CA ALA A 4 -2.30 2.71 12.30
C ALA A 4 -1.73 4.12 12.32
N ILE A 5 -1.66 4.74 13.51
CA ILE A 5 -1.04 6.06 13.69
C ILE A 5 0.47 5.95 13.49
N ALA A 6 1.13 4.97 14.12
CA ALA A 6 2.56 4.76 13.98
C ALA A 6 2.99 4.50 12.51
N SER A 7 2.23 3.69 11.77
CA SER A 7 2.50 3.45 10.34
C SER A 7 2.29 4.70 9.48
N GLN A 8 1.26 5.50 9.75
CA GLN A 8 1.03 6.77 9.03
C GLN A 8 2.11 7.82 9.34
N CYS A 9 2.54 7.95 10.60
CA CYS A 9 3.61 8.88 10.97
C CYS A 9 4.93 8.51 10.27
N LEU A 10 5.33 7.24 10.34
CA LEU A 10 6.55 6.77 9.68
C LEU A 10 6.43 6.93 8.15
N GLY A 11 5.34 6.46 7.55
CA GLY A 11 5.12 6.57 6.11
C GLY A 11 5.10 8.02 5.62
N GLY A 12 4.48 8.92 6.39
CA GLY A 12 4.44 10.36 6.08
C GLY A 12 5.81 11.03 6.14
N ILE A 13 6.64 10.70 7.13
CA ILE A 13 8.01 11.23 7.24
C ILE A 13 8.85 10.76 6.06
N PHE A 14 8.85 9.45 5.77
CA PHE A 14 9.57 8.91 4.61
C PHE A 14 9.08 9.53 3.30
N PHE A 15 7.77 9.67 3.12
CA PHE A 15 7.20 10.30 1.93
C PHE A 15 7.64 11.77 1.80
N SER A 16 7.62 12.56 2.87
CA SER A 16 8.03 13.97 2.82
C SER A 16 9.49 14.19 2.40
N ILE A 17 10.39 13.24 2.67
CA ILE A 17 11.82 13.34 2.36
C ILE A 17 12.10 12.92 0.90
N PHE A 18 11.40 11.91 0.41
CA PHE A 18 11.70 11.28 -0.90
C PHE A 18 10.67 11.57 -2.00
N ALA A 19 9.53 12.17 -1.70
CA ALA A 19 8.50 12.45 -2.71
C ALA A 19 8.85 13.65 -3.58
N GLY A 20 8.58 13.55 -4.89
CA GLY A 20 8.67 14.68 -5.81
C GLY A 20 7.61 15.76 -5.60
N GLN A 21 6.56 15.47 -4.82
CA GLN A 21 5.51 16.42 -4.47
C GLN A 21 5.10 16.26 -2.98
N PRO A 22 5.66 17.05 -2.06
CA PRO A 22 5.44 16.91 -0.61
C PRO A 22 4.06 17.38 -0.14
N LEU A 23 3.23 17.96 -1.03
CA LEU A 23 1.88 18.41 -0.69
C LEU A 23 0.87 17.24 -0.53
N ILE A 24 1.20 16.04 -1.01
CA ILE A 24 0.31 14.88 -0.95
C ILE A 24 0.31 14.30 0.47
N VAL A 25 -0.88 14.25 1.09
CA VAL A 25 -1.06 13.65 2.41
C VAL A 25 -1.42 12.17 2.27
N VAL A 26 -0.55 11.29 2.75
CA VAL A 26 -0.78 9.83 2.73
C VAL A 26 -1.61 9.44 3.96
N MET A 27 -2.87 9.08 3.74
CA MET A 27 -3.81 8.66 4.79
C MET A 27 -4.44 7.31 4.46
N THR A 28 -4.76 6.52 5.48
CA THR A 28 -5.55 5.30 5.31
C THR A 28 -6.98 5.64 4.86
N THR A 29 -7.41 5.09 3.72
CA THR A 29 -8.74 5.33 3.14
C THR A 29 -9.69 4.16 3.40
N ALA A 30 -11.00 4.39 3.24
CA ALA A 30 -12.03 3.36 3.42
C ALA A 30 -11.84 2.14 2.47
N PRO A 31 -11.52 2.32 1.16
CA PRO A 31 -11.30 1.19 0.26
C PRO A 31 -10.12 0.30 0.70
N LEU A 32 -9.02 0.90 1.17
CA LEU A 32 -7.87 0.15 1.67
C LEU A 32 -8.25 -0.68 2.91
N THR A 33 -9.08 -0.13 3.80
CA THR A 33 -9.54 -0.85 4.99
C THR A 33 -10.43 -2.04 4.62
N LEU A 34 -11.30 -1.88 3.62
CA LEU A 34 -12.10 -2.97 3.07
C LEU A 34 -11.23 -4.06 2.44
N TYR A 35 -10.20 -3.67 1.68
CA TYR A 35 -9.25 -4.61 1.10
C TYR A 35 -8.56 -5.48 2.14
N VAL A 36 -8.06 -4.88 3.23
CA VAL A 36 -7.43 -5.63 4.34
C VAL A 36 -8.43 -6.60 5.01
N LYS A 37 -9.70 -6.19 5.16
CA LYS A 37 -10.76 -7.06 5.71
C LYS A 37 -11.02 -8.27 4.80
N VAL A 38 -11.05 -8.07 3.49
CA VAL A 38 -11.25 -9.17 2.53
C VAL A 38 -10.08 -10.15 2.60
N ILE A 39 -8.83 -9.68 2.64
CA ILE A 39 -7.66 -10.56 2.81
C ILE A 39 -7.75 -11.34 4.12
N TYR A 40 -8.13 -10.68 5.21
CA TYR A 40 -8.29 -11.35 6.50
C TYR A 40 -9.36 -12.44 6.46
N ALA A 41 -10.51 -12.17 5.82
CA ALA A 41 -11.57 -13.16 5.64
C ALA A 41 -11.10 -14.36 4.79
N LEU A 42 -10.37 -14.10 3.70
CA LEU A 42 -9.78 -15.16 2.88
C LEU A 42 -8.78 -16.00 3.69
N CYS A 43 -7.89 -15.36 4.46
CA CYS A 43 -6.93 -16.08 5.29
C CYS A 43 -7.61 -16.98 6.32
N ALA A 44 -8.72 -16.51 6.92
CA ALA A 44 -9.51 -17.28 7.85
C ALA A 44 -10.23 -18.46 7.18
N MET A 45 -10.68 -18.32 5.93
CA MET A 45 -11.32 -19.41 5.18
C MET A 45 -10.34 -20.49 4.72
N TYR A 46 -9.11 -20.10 4.38
CA TYR A 46 -8.07 -21.01 3.90
C TYR A 46 -7.12 -21.50 5.00
N GLU A 47 -7.35 -21.13 6.26
CA GLU A 47 -6.50 -21.46 7.43
C GLU A 47 -5.02 -21.07 7.25
N VAL A 48 -4.76 -19.98 6.53
CA VAL A 48 -3.40 -19.47 6.28
C VAL A 48 -3.06 -18.28 7.18
N ASP A 49 -1.77 -18.12 7.51
CA ASP A 49 -1.33 -17.01 8.35
C ASP A 49 -1.52 -15.66 7.65
N PHE A 50 -2.28 -14.78 8.29
CA PHE A 50 -2.58 -13.45 7.77
C PHE A 50 -1.32 -12.60 7.60
N ARG A 51 -0.37 -12.65 8.54
CA ARG A 51 0.81 -11.76 8.52
C ARG A 51 1.73 -12.10 7.34
N SER A 52 1.95 -13.39 7.11
CA SER A 52 2.77 -13.91 6.02
C SER A 52 2.15 -13.58 4.66
N THR A 53 0.83 -13.79 4.54
CA THR A 53 0.09 -13.46 3.32
C THR A 53 0.09 -11.95 3.06
N TYR A 54 -0.14 -11.14 4.08
CA TYR A 54 -0.13 -9.68 3.97
C TYR A 54 1.26 -9.12 3.63
N ALA A 55 2.33 -9.72 4.17
CA ALA A 55 3.70 -9.39 3.81
C ALA A 55 3.99 -9.71 2.33
N LEU A 56 3.57 -10.88 1.85
CA LEU A 56 3.74 -11.27 0.45
C LEU A 56 2.99 -10.34 -0.52
N VAL A 57 1.75 -9.95 -0.17
CA VAL A 57 0.99 -8.95 -0.92
C VAL A 57 1.76 -7.62 -1.01
N GLY A 58 2.37 -7.18 0.09
CA GLY A 58 3.20 -5.98 0.11
C GLY A 58 4.46 -6.08 -0.76
N LEU A 59 5.11 -7.26 -0.80
CA LEU A 59 6.26 -7.53 -1.66
C LEU A 59 5.88 -7.46 -3.15
N TRP A 60 4.78 -8.10 -3.54
CA TRP A 60 4.29 -8.03 -4.92
C TRP A 60 3.87 -6.61 -5.32
N ASN A 61 3.21 -5.88 -4.43
CA ASN A 61 2.86 -4.47 -4.67
C ASN A 61 4.12 -3.63 -4.94
N SER A 62 5.17 -3.80 -4.13
CA SER A 62 6.44 -3.08 -4.31
C SER A 62 7.14 -3.46 -5.61
N PHE A 63 7.13 -4.75 -5.97
CA PHE A 63 7.66 -5.24 -7.24
C PHE A 63 6.98 -4.60 -8.44
N PHE A 64 5.63 -4.59 -8.46
CA PHE A 64 4.88 -3.96 -9.55
C PHE A 64 5.10 -2.44 -9.60
N LEU A 65 5.21 -1.75 -8.47
CA LEU A 65 5.51 -0.32 -8.46
C LEU A 65 6.88 -0.01 -9.09
N ILE A 66 7.91 -0.79 -8.79
CA ILE A 66 9.24 -0.64 -9.40
C ILE A 66 9.14 -0.89 -10.92
N LEU A 67 8.44 -1.96 -11.31
CA LEU A 67 8.22 -2.28 -12.72
C LEU A 67 7.52 -1.13 -13.45
N TYR A 68 6.44 -0.60 -12.89
CA TYR A 68 5.69 0.54 -13.46
C TYR A 68 6.53 1.81 -13.54
N ALA A 69 7.40 2.05 -12.57
CA ALA A 69 8.34 3.18 -12.59
C ALA A 69 9.34 3.06 -13.74
N ILE A 70 9.91 1.86 -13.96
CA ILE A 70 10.87 1.61 -15.06
C ILE A 70 10.20 1.75 -16.42
N PHE A 71 9.02 1.17 -16.60
CA PHE A 71 8.29 1.23 -17.88
C PHE A 71 7.54 2.55 -18.11
N GLY A 72 7.53 3.46 -17.14
CA GLY A 72 6.87 4.77 -17.28
C GLY A 72 5.35 4.66 -17.48
N VAL A 73 4.70 3.70 -16.83
CA VAL A 73 3.26 3.44 -16.93
C VAL A 73 2.42 4.65 -16.50
N SER A 74 3.01 5.59 -15.75
CA SER A 74 2.40 6.89 -15.42
C SER A 74 1.86 7.64 -16.64
N LYS A 75 2.40 7.44 -17.85
CA LYS A 75 1.90 8.04 -19.09
C LYS A 75 0.47 7.60 -19.44
N VAL A 76 0.03 6.44 -18.98
CA VAL A 76 -1.36 5.95 -19.15
C VAL A 76 -2.35 6.88 -18.47
N MET A 77 -1.96 7.53 -17.37
CA MET A 77 -2.83 8.45 -16.63
C MET A 77 -3.28 9.66 -17.48
N LYS A 78 -2.57 9.99 -18.56
CA LYS A 78 -2.97 11.08 -19.48
C LYS A 78 -4.30 10.77 -20.22
N TRP A 79 -4.64 9.49 -20.34
CA TRP A 79 -5.82 9.02 -21.09
C TRP A 79 -6.97 8.56 -20.19
N SER A 80 -6.85 8.74 -18.88
CA SER A 80 -7.87 8.38 -17.89
C SER A 80 -8.76 9.56 -17.53
#